data_AF-A0A838L3F5-F1
#
_entry.id   AF-A0A838L3F5-F1
#
_cell.length_a   1.000
_cell.length_b   1.000
_cell.length_c   1.000
_cell.angle_alpha   90.00
_cell.angle_beta   90.00
_cell.angle_gamma   90.00
#
_symmetry.space_group_name_H-M   'P 1'
#
loop_
_entity.id
_entity.type
_entity.pdbx_description
1 polymer ?
#
loop_
_entity_poly.entity_id
_entity_poly.type
_entity_poly.pdbx_seq_one_letter_code
_entity_poly.pdbx_strand_id
1 'polypeptide(L)'
;MTNTSELLTAAQMQRMIDRVADGIRAIGHPDIKVPNTSSFCVERDRFNRAPGLIVSIDVGDFVLPLAVGGSRFRNCQDAELDAAADEIVQRAAELARMKDRWARRFAATREVLEAKVARDGLGMEVRGLWPMSKRVNDSLIDADAEMEADIIMLDDALRPYTRRLHAWSGRKFQGQINGYVPEQKRRLRALERLRERGAVLEIDGIAKGAIVTAQRDVNEVAVALVANCDEDTGQGGFVTLGSGQADGAAVCLRDGRILASVSMPSVGRLYGTELVLDQAIPETVVSALIGEPATKLIDHPALRGTAVIAAANVVRGTRTDVKLRTDRHDIQHVECEADREM
;
A
#
# COMPACT_ATOMS: atom_id res chain seq x y z
N MET A 1 -11.54 -7.80 16.32
CA MET A 1 -11.83 -6.46 16.87
C MET A 1 -11.73 -6.55 18.37
N THR A 2 -10.66 -6.02 18.97
CA THR A 2 -10.46 -6.02 20.42
C THR A 2 -11.21 -4.82 21.00
N ASN A 3 -12.10 -5.06 21.96
CA ASN A 3 -12.86 -4.01 22.64
C ASN A 3 -11.92 -2.91 23.15
N THR A 4 -12.11 -1.70 22.62
CA THR A 4 -11.38 -0.46 22.91
C THR A 4 -11.80 0.21 24.22
N SER A 5 -12.68 -0.45 25.01
CA SER A 5 -13.01 -0.06 26.38
C SER A 5 -12.00 -0.72 27.33
N GLU A 6 -11.21 -0.05 28.16
CA GLU A 6 -11.25 1.32 28.66
C GLU A 6 -9.78 1.70 28.94
N LEU A 7 -9.15 2.45 28.04
CA LEU A 7 -7.83 3.03 28.37
C LEU A 7 -8.00 4.06 29.49
N LEU A 8 -9.08 4.83 29.43
CA LEU A 8 -9.51 5.85 30.37
C LEU A 8 -11.03 5.83 30.47
N THR A 9 -11.57 6.08 31.66
CA THR A 9 -13.00 6.36 31.81
C THR A 9 -13.35 7.72 31.19
N ALA A 10 -14.63 7.94 30.86
CA ALA A 10 -15.10 9.22 30.31
C ALA A 10 -14.75 10.42 31.23
N ALA A 11 -14.85 10.24 32.55
CA ALA A 11 -14.48 11.27 33.53
C ALA A 11 -12.97 11.58 33.52
N GLN A 12 -12.13 10.55 33.41
CA GLN A 12 -10.68 10.72 33.31
C GLN A 12 -10.27 11.39 31.99
N MET A 13 -10.93 11.02 30.88
CA MET A 13 -10.73 11.68 29.58
C MET A 13 -11.11 13.16 29.66
N GLN A 14 -12.27 13.48 30.22
CA GLN A 14 -12.74 14.86 30.35
C GLN A 14 -11.80 15.68 31.24
N ARG A 15 -11.37 15.14 32.39
CA ARG A 15 -10.39 15.81 33.27
C ARG A 15 -9.09 16.13 32.54
N MET A 16 -8.58 15.19 31.76
CA MET A 16 -7.36 15.37 30.97
C MET A 16 -7.56 16.43 29.88
N ILE A 17 -8.70 16.42 29.18
CA ILE A 17 -9.07 17.46 28.20
C ILE A 17 -9.06 18.84 28.88
N ASP A 18 -9.73 18.97 30.02
CA ASP A 18 -9.85 20.24 30.74
C ASP A 18 -8.48 20.75 31.20
N ARG A 19 -7.66 19.88 31.80
CA ARG A 19 -6.31 20.23 32.26
C ARG A 19 -5.40 20.65 31.11
N VAL A 20 -5.40 19.91 30.01
CA VAL A 20 -4.60 20.27 28.83
C VAL A 20 -5.13 21.55 28.20
N ALA A 21 -6.45 21.75 28.14
CA ALA A 21 -7.05 22.97 27.63
C ALA A 21 -6.65 24.20 28.47
N ASP A 22 -6.70 24.11 29.80
CA ASP A 22 -6.27 25.17 30.71
C ASP A 22 -4.77 25.45 30.58
N GLY A 23 -3.95 24.40 30.51
CA GLY A 23 -2.52 24.52 30.28
C GLY A 23 -2.20 25.21 28.95
N ILE A 24 -2.88 24.84 27.86
CA ILE A 24 -2.69 25.46 26.55
C ILE A 24 -3.18 26.91 26.52
N ARG A 25 -4.30 27.23 27.17
CA ARG A 25 -4.74 28.63 27.34
C ARG A 25 -3.68 29.47 28.06
N ALA A 26 -3.06 28.91 29.10
CA ALA A 26 -2.02 29.59 29.88
C ALA A 26 -0.72 29.83 29.09
N ILE A 27 -0.43 29.05 28.03
CA ILE A 27 0.70 29.32 27.13
C ILE A 27 0.54 30.69 26.44
N GLY A 28 -0.70 31.12 26.16
CA GLY A 28 -1.00 32.42 25.57
C GLY A 28 -0.50 32.60 24.13
N HIS A 29 -0.18 31.51 23.44
CA HIS A 29 0.25 31.56 22.04
C HIS A 29 -0.99 31.66 21.12
N PRO A 30 -1.12 32.70 20.28
CA PRO A 30 -2.36 32.99 19.55
C PRO A 30 -2.76 31.90 18.55
N ASP A 31 -1.78 31.18 17.99
CA ASP A 31 -2.05 30.18 16.96
C ASP A 31 -2.29 28.76 17.48
N ILE A 32 -2.09 28.51 18.78
CA ILE A 32 -2.34 27.18 19.34
C ILE A 32 -3.81 27.08 19.68
N LYS A 33 -4.51 26.16 19.02
CA LYS A 33 -5.91 25.91 19.32
C LYS A 33 -6.03 25.15 20.63
N VAL A 34 -6.95 25.62 21.46
CA VAL A 34 -7.33 24.91 22.69
C VAL A 34 -7.96 23.57 22.29
N PRO A 35 -7.43 22.44 22.76
CA PRO A 35 -7.94 21.14 22.38
C PRO A 35 -9.33 20.90 22.98
N ASN A 36 -10.09 20.06 22.30
CA ASN A 36 -11.43 19.65 22.71
C ASN A 36 -11.54 18.12 22.64
N THR A 37 -12.74 17.56 22.83
CA THR A 37 -12.95 16.10 22.79
C THR A 37 -12.49 15.46 21.48
N SER A 38 -12.60 16.15 20.33
CA SER A 38 -12.12 15.63 19.03
C SER A 38 -10.60 15.64 18.88
N SER A 39 -9.89 16.38 19.74
CA SER A 39 -8.42 16.37 19.80
C SER A 39 -7.87 15.11 20.46
N PHE A 40 -8.69 14.31 21.13
CA PHE A 40 -8.28 13.11 21.87
C PHE A 40 -8.95 11.88 21.29
N CYS A 41 -8.16 10.89 20.87
CA CYS A 41 -8.67 9.61 20.42
C CYS A 41 -7.86 8.45 21.01
N VAL A 42 -8.51 7.30 21.19
CA VAL A 42 -7.84 6.05 21.56
C VAL A 42 -7.61 5.26 20.28
N GLU A 43 -6.35 5.09 19.93
CA GLU A 43 -5.94 4.40 18.71
C GLU A 43 -4.79 3.44 19.02
N ARG A 44 -4.42 2.59 18.06
CA ARG A 44 -3.22 1.77 18.20
C ARG A 44 -1.99 2.66 18.05
N ASP A 45 -1.18 2.71 19.10
CA ASP A 45 0.11 3.39 19.08
C ASP A 45 1.01 2.73 18.02
N ARG A 46 1.47 3.52 17.04
CA ARG A 46 2.36 3.03 15.97
C ARG A 46 3.67 2.43 16.48
N PHE A 47 4.12 2.80 17.68
CA PHE A 47 5.42 2.41 18.21
C PHE A 47 5.42 1.05 18.90
N ASN A 48 4.31 0.63 19.51
CA ASN A 48 4.20 -0.65 20.22
C ASN A 48 2.98 -1.48 19.80
N ARG A 49 2.15 -0.95 18.90
CA ARG A 49 0.88 -1.52 18.38
C ARG A 49 -0.17 -1.81 19.46
N ALA A 50 0.04 -1.35 20.68
CA ALA A 50 -0.93 -1.42 21.77
C ALA A 50 -1.89 -0.22 21.70
N PRO A 51 -3.12 -0.32 22.24
CA PRO A 51 -3.97 0.85 22.42
C PRO A 51 -3.24 1.94 23.21
N GLY A 52 -3.35 3.18 22.78
CA GLY A 52 -2.78 4.36 23.41
C GLY A 52 -3.67 5.57 23.17
N LEU A 53 -3.35 6.66 23.86
CA LEU A 53 -4.02 7.94 23.65
C LEU A 53 -3.24 8.74 22.60
N ILE A 54 -3.92 9.21 21.56
CA ILE A 54 -3.39 10.17 20.61
C ILE A 54 -4.03 11.52 20.89
N VAL A 55 -3.20 12.55 21.03
CA VAL A 55 -3.62 13.93 21.29
C VAL A 55 -3.15 14.83 20.16
N SER A 56 -4.07 15.37 19.40
CA SER A 56 -3.82 16.26 18.26
C SER A 56 -3.61 17.69 18.74
N ILE A 57 -2.38 18.20 18.62
CA ILE A 57 -2.02 19.59 18.96
C ILE A 57 -1.99 20.42 17.67
N ASP A 58 -2.98 21.31 17.52
CA ASP A 58 -3.11 22.20 16.37
C ASP A 58 -2.45 23.55 16.67
N VAL A 59 -1.45 23.91 15.85
CA VAL A 59 -0.68 25.17 15.95
C VAL A 59 -0.96 26.12 14.78
N GLY A 60 -2.10 25.96 14.12
CA GLY A 60 -2.56 26.77 12.99
C GLY A 60 -2.09 26.22 11.64
N ASP A 61 -0.77 26.11 11.45
CA ASP A 61 -0.19 25.69 10.16
C ASP A 61 -0.24 24.18 9.95
N PHE A 62 -0.24 23.41 11.04
CA PHE A 62 -0.28 21.96 11.04
C PHE A 62 -0.79 21.44 12.39
N VAL A 63 -1.14 20.15 12.40
CA VAL A 63 -1.54 19.41 13.59
C VAL A 63 -0.46 18.37 13.88
N LEU A 64 0.13 18.38 15.08
CA LEU A 64 1.05 17.35 15.55
C LEU A 64 0.30 16.35 16.44
N PRO A 65 0.19 15.07 16.04
CA PRO A 65 -0.33 14.04 16.93
C PRO A 65 0.74 13.67 17.99
N LEU A 66 0.36 13.67 19.26
CA LEU A 66 1.18 13.19 20.37
C LEU A 66 0.65 11.85 20.87
N ALA A 67 1.51 10.83 20.88
CA ALA A 67 1.18 9.50 21.38
C ALA A 67 1.57 9.37 22.86
N VAL A 68 0.59 9.03 23.69
CA VAL A 68 0.79 8.63 25.09
C VAL A 68 0.52 7.12 25.18
N GLY A 69 1.57 6.36 25.47
CA GLY A 69 1.50 4.90 25.50
C GLY A 69 0.48 4.39 26.52
N GLY A 70 -0.39 3.47 26.09
CA GLY A 70 -1.49 2.96 26.92
C GLY A 70 -1.08 2.26 28.22
N SER A 71 0.16 1.77 28.30
CA SER A 71 0.71 1.19 29.52
C SER A 71 0.71 2.18 30.69
N ARG A 72 0.77 3.49 30.43
CA ARG A 72 0.70 4.54 31.46
C ARG A 72 -0.69 4.67 32.07
N PHE A 73 -1.73 4.19 31.41
CA PHE A 73 -3.10 4.32 31.88
C PHE A 73 -3.65 3.03 32.51
N ARG A 74 -2.84 1.95 32.55
CA ARG A 74 -3.24 0.69 33.17
C ARG A 74 -3.18 0.84 34.70
N ASN A 75 -4.35 0.81 35.35
CA ASN A 75 -4.52 1.09 36.79
C ASN A 75 -4.19 2.53 37.19
N CYS A 76 -4.43 3.47 36.28
CA CYS A 76 -4.02 4.86 36.39
C CYS A 76 -4.56 5.55 37.65
N GLN A 77 -3.66 6.11 38.45
CA GLN A 77 -4.00 7.04 39.52
C GLN A 77 -4.12 8.47 38.98
N ASP A 78 -4.88 9.32 39.66
CA ASP A 78 -5.07 10.73 39.29
C ASP A 78 -3.75 11.48 39.04
N ALA A 79 -2.70 11.18 39.80
CA ALA A 79 -1.38 11.79 39.65
C ALA A 79 -0.71 11.46 38.30
N GLU A 80 -0.95 10.27 37.74
CA GLU A 80 -0.39 9.85 36.46
C GLU A 80 -1.12 10.51 35.28
N LEU A 81 -2.44 10.73 35.42
CA LEU A 81 -3.20 11.54 34.46
C LEU A 81 -2.71 12.98 34.44
N ASP A 82 -2.52 13.56 35.62
CA ASP A 82 -2.03 14.92 35.78
C ASP A 82 -0.62 15.06 35.19
N ALA A 83 0.28 14.10 35.44
CA ALA A 83 1.61 14.07 34.84
C ALA A 83 1.57 13.94 33.31
N ALA A 84 0.72 13.08 32.76
CA ALA A 84 0.57 12.94 31.32
C ALA A 84 0.04 14.24 30.67
N ALA A 85 -0.94 14.89 31.30
CA ALA A 85 -1.46 16.18 30.86
C ALA A 85 -0.37 17.27 30.89
N ASP A 86 0.42 17.33 31.97
CA ASP A 86 1.52 18.29 32.10
C ASP A 86 2.59 18.07 31.01
N GLU A 87 2.93 16.82 30.70
CA GLU A 87 3.83 16.50 29.58
C GLU A 87 3.23 16.95 28.22
N ILE A 88 1.94 16.74 27.98
CA ILE A 88 1.26 17.21 26.75
C ILE A 88 1.35 18.74 26.65
N VAL A 89 1.06 19.46 27.75
CA VAL A 89 1.12 20.93 27.80
C VAL A 89 2.55 21.40 27.56
N GLN A 90 3.55 20.74 28.15
CA GLN A 90 4.96 21.04 27.90
C GLN A 90 5.30 20.89 26.41
N ARG A 91 4.85 19.79 25.77
CA ARG A 91 5.09 19.56 24.33
C ARG A 91 4.37 20.59 23.46
N ALA A 92 3.17 21.01 23.82
CA ALA A 92 2.47 22.10 23.14
C ALA A 92 3.28 23.42 23.24
N ALA A 93 3.84 23.74 24.39
CA ALA A 93 4.68 24.93 24.58
C ALA A 93 6.00 24.86 23.80
N GLU A 94 6.64 23.69 23.74
CA GLU A 94 7.82 23.45 22.89
C GLU A 94 7.48 23.62 21.40
N LEU A 95 6.36 23.04 20.96
CA LEU A 95 5.89 23.15 19.58
C LEU A 95 5.57 24.60 19.20
N ALA A 96 4.96 25.36 20.11
CA ALA A 96 4.71 26.81 19.96
C ALA A 96 5.99 27.56 19.57
N ARG A 97 7.06 27.33 20.32
CA ARG A 97 8.36 28.00 20.13
C ARG A 97 9.05 27.60 18.83
N MET A 98 8.72 26.42 18.29
CA MET A 98 9.34 25.85 17.10
C MET A 98 8.46 25.93 15.84
N LYS A 99 7.24 26.45 15.96
CA LYS A 99 6.20 26.47 14.93
C LYS A 99 6.74 26.93 13.57
N ASP A 100 7.32 28.13 13.49
CA ASP A 100 7.81 28.69 12.22
C ASP A 100 8.90 27.83 11.56
N ARG A 101 9.71 27.14 12.36
CA ARG A 101 10.75 26.24 11.84
C ARG A 101 10.13 24.99 11.23
N TRP A 102 9.19 24.37 11.94
CA TRP A 102 8.44 23.22 11.45
C TRP A 102 7.61 23.59 10.20
N ALA A 103 6.86 24.69 10.24
CA ALA A 103 6.06 25.19 9.12
C ALA A 103 6.91 25.41 7.86
N ARG A 104 8.06 26.11 7.97
CA ARG A 104 8.99 26.27 6.84
C ARG A 104 9.50 24.95 6.29
N ARG A 105 9.79 23.98 7.17
CA ARG A 105 10.26 22.66 6.74
C ARG A 105 9.17 21.85 6.04
N PHE A 106 7.93 21.89 6.51
CA PHE A 106 6.80 21.27 5.83
C PHE A 106 6.55 21.91 4.48
N ALA A 107 6.53 23.24 4.40
CA ALA A 107 6.37 23.96 3.15
C ALA A 107 7.45 23.58 2.13
N ALA A 108 8.72 23.61 2.55
CA ALA A 108 9.84 23.20 1.69
C ALA A 108 9.76 21.72 1.28
N THR A 109 9.35 20.83 2.20
CA THR A 109 9.19 19.41 1.88
C THR A 109 8.05 19.18 0.89
N ARG A 110 6.92 19.86 1.10
CA ARG A 110 5.75 19.81 0.23
C ARG A 110 6.09 20.31 -1.16
N GLU A 111 6.75 21.46 -1.28
CA GLU A 111 7.20 22.01 -2.57
C GLU A 111 8.09 21.02 -3.31
N VAL A 112 9.06 20.40 -2.63
CA VAL A 112 9.96 19.41 -3.23
C VAL A 112 9.23 18.15 -3.69
N LEU A 113 8.23 17.70 -2.94
CA LEU A 113 7.41 16.54 -3.24
C LEU A 113 6.45 16.81 -4.41
N GLU A 114 5.71 17.92 -4.35
CA GLU A 114 4.80 18.35 -5.42
C GLU A 114 5.56 18.62 -6.71
N ALA A 115 6.73 19.28 -6.66
CA ALA A 115 7.57 19.47 -7.85
C ALA A 115 8.08 18.15 -8.44
N LYS A 116 8.33 17.14 -7.59
CA LYS A 116 8.72 15.80 -8.06
C LYS A 116 7.56 15.09 -8.74
N VAL A 117 6.37 15.13 -8.13
CA VAL A 117 5.16 14.54 -8.70
C VAL A 117 4.73 15.28 -9.98
N ALA A 118 4.83 16.60 -10.05
CA ALA A 118 4.53 17.36 -11.26
C ALA A 118 5.47 16.97 -12.43
N ARG A 119 6.74 16.68 -12.13
CA ARG A 119 7.75 16.34 -13.15
C ARG A 119 7.68 14.90 -13.62
N ASP A 120 7.61 13.96 -12.67
CA ASP A 120 7.78 12.53 -12.92
C ASP A 120 6.61 11.68 -12.40
N GLY A 121 5.54 12.35 -11.94
CA GLY A 121 4.43 11.75 -11.21
C GLY A 121 3.65 10.72 -12.00
N LEU A 122 3.60 10.81 -13.33
CA LEU A 122 2.91 9.80 -14.15
C LEU A 122 1.50 9.49 -13.62
N GLY A 123 0.69 10.53 -13.38
CA GLY A 123 -0.65 10.40 -12.82
C GLY A 123 -0.72 10.30 -11.29
N MET A 124 0.43 10.30 -10.60
CA MET A 124 0.48 10.47 -9.15
C MET A 124 0.01 11.87 -8.73
N GLU A 125 -0.59 11.98 -7.54
CA GLU A 125 -1.05 13.24 -6.96
C GLU A 125 -0.73 13.28 -5.46
N VAL A 126 -0.21 14.41 -4.98
CA VAL A 126 0.01 14.63 -3.54
C VAL A 126 -1.29 15.11 -2.92
N ARG A 127 -1.90 14.31 -2.04
CA ARG A 127 -3.15 14.69 -1.34
C ARG A 127 -2.89 15.42 -0.04
N GLY A 128 -1.86 15.03 0.70
CA GLY A 128 -1.51 15.72 1.92
C GLY A 128 -0.12 15.36 2.43
N LEU A 129 0.34 16.17 3.37
CA LEU A 129 1.60 16.01 4.09
C LEU A 129 1.39 16.49 5.52
N TRP A 130 1.69 15.66 6.51
CA TRP A 130 1.57 15.98 7.94
C TRP A 130 2.74 15.42 8.74
N PRO A 131 3.02 15.97 9.94
CA PRO A 131 3.89 15.29 10.88
C PRO A 131 3.30 13.94 11.27
N MET A 132 4.16 12.94 11.38
CA MET A 132 3.79 11.71 12.05
C MET A 132 3.71 11.91 13.56
N SER A 133 2.95 11.03 14.21
CA SER A 133 2.81 11.05 15.67
C SER A 133 4.17 10.97 16.37
N LYS A 134 4.36 11.81 17.39
CA LYS A 134 5.53 11.80 18.28
C LYS A 134 5.15 11.25 19.65
N ARG A 135 6.03 10.53 20.34
CA ARG A 135 5.74 10.16 21.72
C ARG A 135 5.78 11.39 22.61
N VAL A 136 4.87 11.49 23.56
CA VAL A 136 4.81 12.61 24.50
C VAL A 136 6.09 12.75 25.35
N ASN A 137 6.77 11.63 25.62
CA ASN A 137 8.01 11.62 26.38
C ASN A 137 9.28 11.88 25.55
N ASP A 138 9.18 11.93 24.22
CA ASP A 138 10.31 12.21 23.33
C ASP A 138 10.49 13.72 23.15
N SER A 139 11.74 14.19 23.05
CA SER A 139 12.01 15.59 22.72
C SER A 139 11.53 15.95 21.32
N LEU A 140 10.97 17.16 21.17
CA LEU A 140 10.59 17.72 19.87
C LEU A 140 11.81 18.25 19.12
N ILE A 141 12.71 17.36 18.70
CA ILE A 141 13.83 17.70 17.83
C ILE A 141 13.32 17.75 16.39
N ASP A 142 13.45 18.92 15.76
CA ASP A 142 13.00 19.14 14.37
C ASP A 142 13.66 18.13 13.41
N ALA A 143 14.99 17.96 13.45
CA ALA A 143 15.68 17.01 12.58
C ALA A 143 15.12 15.57 12.65
N ASP A 144 14.50 15.22 13.78
CA ASP A 144 13.93 13.91 14.03
C ASP A 144 12.41 13.86 13.77
N ALA A 145 11.77 14.89 13.21
CA ALA A 145 10.34 14.82 12.91
C ALA A 145 10.11 14.05 11.60
N GLU A 146 9.59 12.84 11.71
CA GLU A 146 9.09 12.09 10.56
C GLU A 146 7.79 12.71 10.05
N MET A 147 7.58 12.66 8.75
CA MET A 147 6.41 13.18 8.06
C MET A 147 5.76 12.05 7.26
N GLU A 148 4.46 12.12 7.12
CA GLU A 148 3.67 11.21 6.30
C GLU A 148 3.03 11.99 5.16
N ALA A 149 3.09 11.42 3.95
CA ALA A 149 2.46 11.96 2.77
C ALA A 149 1.51 10.93 2.18
N ASP A 150 0.31 11.39 1.84
CA ASP A 150 -0.65 10.63 1.05
C ASP A 150 -0.46 10.94 -0.42
N ILE A 151 -0.13 9.91 -1.19
CA ILE A 151 0.05 9.98 -2.64
C ILE A 151 -1.02 9.14 -3.31
N ILE A 152 -1.89 9.74 -4.10
CA ILE A 152 -2.76 8.99 -4.99
C ILE A 152 -1.94 8.48 -6.15
N MET A 153 -2.12 7.21 -6.50
CA MET A 153 -1.51 6.58 -7.67
C MET A 153 -2.39 5.44 -8.19
N LEU A 154 -2.05 4.82 -9.32
CA LEU A 154 -2.81 3.69 -9.84
C LEU A 154 -2.42 2.39 -9.14
N ASP A 155 -3.38 1.56 -8.75
CA ASP A 155 -3.18 0.20 -8.23
C ASP A 155 -3.03 -0.82 -9.37
N ASP A 156 -2.90 -2.11 -9.03
CA ASP A 156 -2.86 -3.20 -10.01
C ASP A 156 -4.17 -3.43 -10.78
N ALA A 157 -5.30 -2.93 -10.29
CA ALA A 157 -6.57 -2.87 -11.03
C ALA A 157 -6.70 -1.59 -11.88
N LEU A 158 -5.66 -0.74 -11.91
CA LEU A 158 -5.61 0.55 -12.58
C LEU A 158 -6.64 1.57 -12.06
N ARG A 159 -7.01 1.45 -10.79
CA ARG A 159 -7.87 2.38 -10.06
C ARG A 159 -7.01 3.31 -9.20
N PRO A 160 -7.44 4.56 -8.96
CA PRO A 160 -6.77 5.43 -8.01
C PRO A 160 -6.84 4.84 -6.60
N TYR A 161 -5.70 4.75 -5.92
CA TYR A 161 -5.61 4.39 -4.50
C TYR A 161 -4.63 5.33 -3.78
N THR A 162 -4.78 5.46 -2.47
CA THR A 162 -3.91 6.30 -1.64
C THR A 162 -2.79 5.47 -1.02
N ARG A 163 -1.55 5.83 -1.36
CA ARG A 163 -0.35 5.26 -0.76
C ARG A 163 0.23 6.21 0.29
N ARG A 164 0.33 5.73 1.53
CA ARG A 164 1.05 6.41 2.61
C ARG A 164 2.56 6.21 2.47
N LEU A 165 3.29 7.31 2.43
CA LEU A 165 4.75 7.34 2.43
C LEU A 165 5.24 8.02 3.70
N HIS A 166 6.29 7.49 4.33
CA HIS A 166 6.88 8.09 5.52
C HIS A 166 8.33 8.51 5.26
N ALA A 167 8.68 9.74 5.58
CA ALA A 167 10.04 10.24 5.39
C ALA A 167 10.37 11.45 6.27
N TRP A 168 11.67 11.67 6.45
CA TRP A 168 12.21 12.75 7.28
C TRP A 168 12.57 13.99 6.46
N SER A 169 12.51 13.91 5.13
CA SER A 169 12.83 15.03 4.24
C SER A 169 12.25 14.84 2.84
N GLY A 170 12.11 15.95 2.10
CA GLY A 170 11.71 15.94 0.70
C GLY A 170 12.60 15.04 -0.17
N ARG A 171 13.92 15.02 0.05
CA ARG A 171 14.84 14.13 -0.69
C ARG A 171 14.52 12.64 -0.49
N LYS A 172 14.14 12.24 0.73
CA LYS A 172 13.76 10.86 1.03
C LYS A 172 12.43 10.50 0.38
N PHE A 173 11.45 11.41 0.39
CA PHE A 173 10.22 11.24 -0.39
C PHE A 173 10.50 11.08 -1.89
N GLN A 174 11.35 11.92 -2.47
CA GLN A 174 11.74 11.79 -3.88
C GLN A 174 12.33 10.42 -4.20
N GLY A 175 13.18 9.89 -3.31
CA GLY A 175 13.73 8.54 -3.43
C GLY A 175 12.65 7.45 -3.46
N GLN A 176 11.61 7.58 -2.61
CA GLN A 176 10.48 6.65 -2.60
C GLN A 176 9.63 6.78 -3.88
N ILE A 177 9.29 8.00 -4.30
CA ILE A 177 8.55 8.25 -5.55
C ILE A 177 9.29 7.66 -6.76
N ASN A 178 10.62 7.81 -6.82
CA ASN A 178 11.44 7.19 -7.87
C ASN A 178 11.28 5.66 -7.94
N GLY A 179 11.05 5.00 -6.80
CA GLY A 179 10.79 3.57 -6.75
C GLY A 179 9.50 3.18 -7.46
N TYR A 180 8.48 4.04 -7.44
CA TYR A 180 7.17 3.79 -8.05
C TYR A 180 7.08 4.24 -9.52
N VAL A 181 7.94 5.15 -9.99
CA VAL A 181 7.92 5.67 -11.37
C VAL A 181 7.88 4.57 -12.44
N PRO A 182 8.73 3.51 -12.41
CA PRO A 182 8.69 2.47 -13.44
C PRO A 182 7.36 1.71 -13.49
N GLU A 183 6.72 1.52 -12.34
CA GLU A 183 5.44 0.83 -12.19
C GLU A 183 4.28 1.70 -12.67
N GLN A 184 4.20 2.95 -12.21
CA GLN A 184 3.17 3.89 -12.67
C GLN A 184 3.26 4.15 -14.18
N LYS A 185 4.47 4.15 -14.76
CA LYS A 185 4.64 4.22 -16.23
C LYS A 185 3.98 3.03 -16.94
N ARG A 186 4.10 1.82 -16.40
CA ARG A 186 3.45 0.62 -16.97
C ARG A 186 1.94 0.68 -16.81
N ARG A 187 1.47 1.07 -15.62
CA ARG A 187 0.04 1.19 -15.30
C ARG A 187 -0.66 2.23 -16.16
N LEU A 188 -0.09 3.43 -16.33
CA LEU A 188 -0.63 4.43 -17.24
C LEU A 188 -0.78 3.91 -18.67
N ARG A 189 0.28 3.29 -19.21
CA ARG A 189 0.24 2.71 -20.57
C ARG A 189 -0.76 1.58 -20.69
N ALA A 190 -0.97 0.81 -19.63
CA ALA A 190 -2.00 -0.23 -19.59
C ALA A 190 -3.40 0.38 -19.57
N LEU A 191 -3.61 1.41 -18.76
CA LEU A 191 -4.87 2.13 -18.65
C LEU A 191 -5.26 2.82 -19.95
N GLU A 192 -4.32 3.52 -20.60
CA GLU A 192 -4.51 4.12 -21.93
C GLU A 192 -4.93 3.06 -22.96
N ARG A 193 -4.18 1.95 -23.04
CA ARG A 193 -4.47 0.84 -23.96
C ARG A 193 -5.83 0.19 -23.73
N LEU A 194 -6.24 0.02 -22.47
CA LEU A 194 -7.54 -0.54 -22.11
C LEU A 194 -8.68 0.42 -22.47
N ARG A 195 -8.51 1.71 -22.19
CA ARG A 195 -9.46 2.77 -22.59
C ARG A 195 -9.66 2.83 -24.10
N GLU A 196 -8.59 2.77 -24.88
CA GLU A 196 -8.64 2.74 -26.35
C GLU A 196 -9.45 1.55 -26.90
N ARG A 197 -9.46 0.43 -26.17
CA ARG A 197 -10.16 -0.81 -26.56
C ARG A 197 -11.55 -0.94 -25.96
N GLY A 198 -11.99 0.00 -25.12
CA GLY A 198 -13.24 -0.13 -24.37
C GLY A 198 -13.24 -1.32 -23.40
N ALA A 199 -12.08 -1.64 -22.84
CA ALA A 199 -11.88 -2.76 -21.93
C ALA A 199 -11.59 -2.27 -20.51
N VAL A 200 -11.98 -3.07 -19.51
CA VAL A 200 -11.69 -2.81 -18.09
C VAL A 200 -10.46 -3.59 -17.64
N LEU A 201 -10.28 -4.81 -18.14
CA LEU A 201 -9.11 -5.67 -17.85
C LEU A 201 -8.65 -6.40 -19.11
N GLU A 202 -7.39 -6.84 -19.10
CA GLU A 202 -6.86 -7.84 -20.03
C GLU A 202 -6.75 -9.20 -19.31
N ILE A 203 -6.92 -10.31 -20.03
CA ILE A 203 -6.59 -11.65 -19.53
C ILE A 203 -5.65 -12.36 -20.51
N ASP A 204 -4.55 -12.90 -19.97
CA ASP A 204 -3.63 -13.73 -20.75
C ASP A 204 -4.26 -15.10 -21.05
N GLY A 205 -4.02 -15.64 -22.24
CA GLY A 205 -4.59 -16.92 -22.70
C GLY A 205 -4.27 -18.11 -21.77
N ILE A 206 -3.11 -18.09 -21.13
CA ILE A 206 -2.73 -19.06 -20.09
C ILE A 206 -3.64 -18.95 -18.86
N ALA A 207 -3.89 -17.73 -18.37
CA ALA A 207 -4.77 -17.50 -17.22
C ALA A 207 -6.20 -17.93 -17.52
N LYS A 208 -6.70 -17.58 -18.72
CA LYS A 208 -8.00 -18.04 -19.20
C LYS A 208 -8.07 -19.57 -19.28
N GLY A 209 -7.05 -20.22 -19.82
CA GLY A 209 -6.96 -21.68 -19.88
C GLY A 209 -6.95 -22.34 -18.49
N ALA A 210 -6.25 -21.74 -17.52
CA ALA A 210 -6.25 -22.21 -16.13
C ALA A 210 -7.64 -22.13 -15.48
N ILE A 211 -8.34 -20.99 -15.66
CA ILE A 211 -9.70 -20.77 -15.14
C ILE A 211 -10.68 -21.79 -15.73
N VAL A 212 -10.65 -21.97 -17.06
CA VAL A 212 -11.52 -22.91 -17.78
C VAL A 212 -11.24 -24.36 -17.36
N THR A 213 -9.97 -24.73 -17.20
CA THR A 213 -9.60 -26.07 -16.71
C THR A 213 -10.15 -26.32 -15.32
N ALA A 214 -10.13 -25.30 -14.45
CA ALA A 214 -10.71 -25.36 -13.12
C ALA A 214 -12.25 -25.33 -13.11
N GLN A 215 -12.89 -25.32 -14.28
CA GLN A 215 -14.35 -25.25 -14.45
C GLN A 215 -14.98 -24.02 -13.78
N ARG A 216 -14.25 -22.90 -13.75
CA ARG A 216 -14.72 -21.64 -13.20
C ARG A 216 -15.10 -20.66 -14.29
N ASP A 217 -16.03 -19.76 -13.98
CA ASP A 217 -16.37 -18.65 -14.88
C ASP A 217 -15.29 -17.56 -14.84
N VAL A 218 -14.96 -17.00 -16.00
CA VAL A 218 -13.90 -15.98 -16.13
C VAL A 218 -14.34 -14.65 -15.53
N ASN A 219 -15.62 -14.27 -15.68
CA ASN A 219 -16.12 -13.00 -15.17
C ASN A 219 -16.22 -13.05 -13.64
N GLU A 220 -16.71 -14.16 -13.07
CA GLU A 220 -16.73 -14.35 -11.60
C GLU A 220 -15.33 -14.24 -10.99
N VAL A 221 -14.32 -14.87 -11.63
CA VAL A 221 -12.93 -14.76 -11.18
C VAL A 221 -12.42 -13.33 -11.32
N ALA A 222 -12.73 -12.62 -12.41
CA ALA A 222 -12.33 -11.23 -12.61
C ALA A 222 -12.93 -10.30 -11.53
N VAL A 223 -14.22 -10.45 -11.22
CA VAL A 223 -14.89 -9.71 -10.13
C VAL A 223 -14.20 -10.00 -8.80
N ALA A 224 -13.93 -11.27 -8.49
CA ALA A 224 -13.26 -11.65 -7.24
C ALA A 224 -11.84 -11.09 -7.14
N LEU A 225 -11.07 -11.08 -8.23
CA LEU A 225 -9.72 -10.49 -8.25
C LEU A 225 -9.74 -9.00 -7.96
N VAL A 226 -10.70 -8.28 -8.53
CA VAL A 226 -10.84 -6.83 -8.33
C VAL A 226 -11.32 -6.52 -6.90
N ALA A 227 -12.26 -7.31 -6.38
CA ALA A 227 -12.77 -7.15 -5.02
C ALA A 227 -11.71 -7.49 -3.94
N ASN A 228 -10.74 -8.35 -4.27
CA ASN A 228 -9.67 -8.76 -3.37
C ASN A 228 -8.39 -7.93 -3.51
N CYS A 229 -8.43 -6.77 -4.20
CA CYS A 229 -7.30 -5.85 -4.20
C CYS A 229 -7.00 -5.34 -2.79
N ASP A 230 -5.72 -5.24 -2.44
CA ASP A 230 -5.29 -4.70 -1.16
C ASP A 230 -5.28 -3.17 -1.21
N GLU A 231 -6.21 -2.54 -0.51
CA GLU A 231 -6.37 -1.07 -0.48
C GLU A 231 -5.18 -0.33 0.14
N ASP A 232 -4.42 -0.97 1.04
CA ASP A 232 -3.27 -0.37 1.73
C ASP A 232 -1.99 -0.42 0.86
N THR A 233 -1.87 -1.47 0.05
CA THR A 233 -0.67 -1.71 -0.77
C THR A 233 -0.85 -1.41 -2.25
N GLY A 234 -2.09 -1.39 -2.73
CA GLY A 234 -2.44 -1.31 -4.15
C GLY A 234 -2.10 -2.60 -4.92
N GLN A 235 -1.85 -3.70 -4.21
CA GLN A 235 -1.59 -5.00 -4.82
C GLN A 235 -2.89 -5.59 -5.35
N GLY A 236 -2.80 -6.20 -6.54
CA GLY A 236 -3.97 -6.80 -7.17
C GLY A 236 -4.40 -8.07 -6.44
N GLY A 237 -5.68 -8.38 -6.52
CA GLY A 237 -6.21 -9.56 -5.86
C GLY A 237 -5.63 -10.86 -6.40
N PHE A 238 -5.82 -11.91 -5.60
CA PHE A 238 -5.32 -13.25 -5.85
C PHE A 238 -6.46 -14.25 -5.64
N VAL A 239 -6.61 -15.19 -6.58
CA VAL A 239 -7.63 -16.23 -6.52
C VAL A 239 -6.99 -17.58 -6.81
N THR A 240 -7.07 -18.49 -5.83
CA THR A 240 -6.71 -19.89 -6.03
C THR A 240 -7.80 -20.59 -6.84
N LEU A 241 -7.40 -21.35 -7.87
CA LEU A 241 -8.34 -21.99 -8.78
C LEU A 241 -8.73 -23.42 -8.38
N GLY A 242 -7.91 -24.10 -7.57
CA GLY A 242 -8.21 -25.44 -7.07
C GLY A 242 -8.02 -25.57 -5.57
N SER A 243 -8.98 -26.19 -4.89
CA SER A 243 -8.81 -26.65 -3.51
C SER A 243 -8.31 -28.11 -3.52
N GLY A 244 -7.03 -28.34 -3.24
CA GLY A 244 -6.55 -29.66 -2.80
C GLY A 244 -5.94 -30.61 -3.84
N GLN A 245 -5.39 -30.13 -4.95
CA GLN A 245 -4.51 -30.94 -5.81
C GLN A 245 -3.08 -30.38 -5.77
N ALA A 246 -2.09 -31.23 -6.04
CA ALA A 246 -0.66 -30.96 -5.90
C ALA A 246 -0.12 -29.80 -6.76
N ASP A 247 -0.93 -29.26 -7.68
CA ASP A 247 -0.63 -28.11 -8.50
C ASP A 247 -1.33 -26.85 -7.94
N GLY A 248 -0.56 -25.97 -7.31
CA GLY A 248 -1.03 -24.70 -6.77
C GLY A 248 -1.31 -23.68 -7.88
N ALA A 249 -2.34 -23.94 -8.70
CA ALA A 249 -2.76 -23.02 -9.75
C ALA A 249 -3.62 -21.89 -9.16
N ALA A 250 -3.20 -20.67 -9.44
CA ALA A 250 -3.89 -19.46 -9.07
C ALA A 250 -3.84 -18.46 -10.22
N VAL A 251 -4.64 -17.41 -10.09
CA VAL A 251 -4.56 -16.22 -10.93
C VAL A 251 -4.44 -14.98 -10.05
N CYS A 252 -3.77 -13.97 -10.56
CA CYS A 252 -3.65 -12.68 -9.90
C CYS A 252 -3.85 -11.53 -10.87
N LEU A 253 -4.22 -10.38 -10.34
CA LEU A 253 -4.37 -9.14 -11.08
C LEU A 253 -3.08 -8.32 -10.96
N ARG A 254 -2.56 -7.83 -12.09
CA ARG A 254 -1.39 -6.94 -12.10
C ARG A 254 -1.43 -6.01 -13.29
N ASP A 255 -1.20 -4.72 -13.06
CA ASP A 255 -1.18 -3.68 -14.10
C ASP A 255 -2.39 -3.79 -15.08
N GLY A 256 -3.59 -4.06 -14.56
CA GLY A 256 -4.85 -4.20 -15.31
C GLY A 256 -5.00 -5.53 -16.06
N ARG A 257 -4.17 -6.53 -15.72
CA ARG A 257 -4.13 -7.82 -16.39
C ARG A 257 -4.25 -9.00 -15.44
N ILE A 258 -5.08 -9.96 -15.79
CA ILE A 258 -5.20 -11.25 -15.12
C ILE A 258 -4.10 -12.18 -15.65
N LEU A 259 -3.22 -12.60 -14.73
CA LEU A 259 -2.05 -13.45 -14.98
C LEU A 259 -2.23 -14.80 -14.27
N ALA A 260 -1.74 -15.87 -14.89
CA ALA A 260 -1.62 -17.16 -14.23
C ALA A 260 -0.44 -17.15 -13.26
N SER A 261 -0.59 -17.78 -12.10
CA SER A 261 0.49 -18.13 -11.19
C SER A 261 0.38 -19.61 -10.85
N VAL A 262 1.33 -20.40 -11.33
CA VAL A 262 1.31 -21.85 -11.14
C VAL A 262 2.64 -22.28 -10.55
N SER A 263 2.59 -22.97 -9.41
CA SER A 263 3.74 -23.69 -8.88
C SER A 263 3.62 -25.16 -9.25
N MET A 264 4.67 -25.70 -9.87
CA MET A 264 4.79 -27.10 -10.27
C MET A 264 5.95 -27.72 -9.48
N PRO A 265 5.67 -28.38 -8.35
CA PRO A 265 6.70 -28.89 -7.45
C PRO A 265 7.75 -29.75 -8.18
N SER A 266 9.04 -29.48 -7.92
CA SER A 266 10.19 -30.18 -8.52
C SER A 266 10.34 -30.03 -10.05
N VAL A 267 9.55 -29.15 -10.67
CA VAL A 267 9.59 -28.88 -12.11
C VAL A 267 9.89 -27.41 -12.36
N GLY A 268 9.16 -26.51 -11.70
CA GLY A 268 9.34 -25.08 -11.88
C GLY A 268 8.13 -24.24 -11.49
N ARG A 269 8.07 -23.03 -12.00
CA ARG A 269 7.00 -22.07 -11.73
C ARG A 269 6.67 -21.22 -12.95
N LEU A 270 5.39 -20.90 -13.09
CA LEU A 270 4.84 -20.04 -14.14
C LEU A 270 4.25 -18.78 -13.50
N TYR A 271 4.58 -17.62 -14.04
CA TYR A 271 3.98 -16.34 -13.68
C TYR A 271 3.69 -15.52 -14.95
N GLY A 272 2.42 -15.34 -15.29
CA GLY A 272 1.99 -14.73 -16.55
C GLY A 272 2.59 -15.49 -17.75
N THR A 273 3.46 -14.81 -18.48
CA THR A 273 4.18 -15.37 -19.63
C THR A 273 5.61 -15.83 -19.31
N GLU A 274 6.01 -15.86 -18.05
CA GLU A 274 7.36 -16.26 -17.63
C GLU A 274 7.31 -17.63 -16.97
N LEU A 275 7.99 -18.61 -17.56
CA LEU A 275 8.13 -19.96 -17.05
C LEU A 275 9.59 -20.16 -16.62
N VAL A 276 9.81 -20.53 -15.36
CA VAL A 276 11.14 -20.88 -14.84
C VAL A 276 11.13 -22.37 -14.54
N LEU A 277 12.04 -23.11 -15.17
CA LEU A 277 12.24 -24.55 -14.96
C LEU A 277 13.39 -24.77 -13.98
N ASP A 278 13.21 -25.62 -12.99
CA ASP A 278 14.20 -25.91 -11.94
C ASP A 278 15.42 -26.70 -12.47
N GLN A 279 15.38 -27.11 -13.74
CA GLN A 279 16.47 -27.81 -14.42
C GLN A 279 16.96 -27.03 -15.63
N ALA A 280 18.26 -27.10 -15.89
CA ALA A 280 18.86 -26.58 -17.09
C ALA A 280 18.61 -27.52 -18.28
N ILE A 281 17.95 -26.99 -19.31
CA ILE A 281 17.82 -27.64 -20.60
C ILE A 281 19.01 -27.22 -21.47
N PRO A 282 19.70 -28.14 -22.19
CA PRO A 282 20.82 -27.77 -23.04
C PRO A 282 20.48 -26.67 -24.05
N GLU A 283 21.36 -25.69 -24.25
CA GLU A 283 21.11 -24.53 -25.13
C GLU A 283 20.75 -24.92 -26.57
N THR A 284 21.32 -26.03 -27.05
CA THR A 284 21.02 -26.59 -28.38
C THR A 284 19.58 -27.06 -28.49
N VAL A 285 19.03 -27.63 -27.41
CA VAL A 285 17.63 -28.07 -27.33
C VAL A 285 16.72 -26.85 -27.16
N VAL A 286 17.09 -25.91 -26.30
CA VAL A 286 16.34 -24.67 -26.05
C VAL A 286 16.11 -23.88 -27.34
N SER A 287 17.15 -23.73 -28.17
CA SER A 287 17.06 -22.99 -29.44
C SER A 287 16.10 -23.66 -30.43
N ALA A 288 16.03 -24.98 -30.44
CA ALA A 288 15.14 -25.75 -31.30
C ALA A 288 13.66 -25.71 -30.84
N LEU A 289 13.40 -25.31 -29.59
CA LEU A 289 12.06 -25.22 -29.03
C LEU A 289 11.40 -23.85 -29.25
N ILE A 290 12.13 -22.84 -29.74
CA ILE A 290 11.56 -21.53 -30.03
C ILE A 290 10.50 -21.66 -31.14
N GLY A 291 9.32 -21.10 -30.92
CA GLY A 291 8.17 -21.19 -31.82
C GLY A 291 7.29 -22.42 -31.59
N GLU A 292 7.74 -23.35 -30.74
CA GLU A 292 6.99 -24.56 -30.42
C GLU A 292 6.02 -24.36 -29.24
N PRO A 293 4.98 -25.20 -29.10
CA PRO A 293 4.08 -25.15 -27.95
C PRO A 293 4.82 -25.35 -26.62
N ALA A 294 4.42 -24.58 -25.60
CA ALA A 294 4.98 -24.69 -24.25
C ALA A 294 4.79 -26.09 -23.64
N THR A 295 3.79 -26.84 -24.12
CA THR A 295 3.54 -28.23 -23.72
C THR A 295 4.67 -29.19 -24.08
N LYS A 296 5.58 -28.83 -25.00
CA LYS A 296 6.81 -29.61 -25.26
C LYS A 296 7.82 -29.54 -24.12
N LEU A 297 7.73 -28.52 -23.26
CA LEU A 297 8.55 -28.39 -22.06
C LEU A 297 7.86 -29.03 -20.85
N ILE A 298 6.58 -28.69 -20.64
CA ILE A 298 5.78 -29.19 -19.53
C ILE A 298 4.35 -29.43 -20.03
N ASP A 299 3.84 -30.66 -19.91
CA ASP A 299 2.41 -30.94 -20.11
C ASP A 299 1.61 -30.52 -18.87
N HIS A 300 1.26 -29.24 -18.81
CA HIS A 300 0.35 -28.69 -17.80
C HIS A 300 -0.95 -28.22 -18.46
N PRO A 301 -2.15 -28.51 -17.91
CA PRO A 301 -3.43 -28.14 -18.50
C PRO A 301 -3.55 -26.65 -18.89
N ALA A 302 -3.05 -25.74 -18.05
CA ALA A 302 -3.08 -24.29 -18.32
C ALA A 302 -2.25 -23.84 -19.54
N LEU A 303 -1.33 -24.67 -20.03
CA LEU A 303 -0.47 -24.36 -21.19
C LEU A 303 -1.01 -24.92 -22.51
N ARG A 304 -2.08 -25.73 -22.48
CA ARG A 304 -2.60 -26.42 -23.67
C ARG A 304 -3.22 -25.43 -24.65
N GLY A 305 -2.61 -25.30 -25.82
CA GLY A 305 -3.18 -24.61 -26.99
C GLY A 305 -3.05 -23.08 -27.04
N THR A 306 -2.51 -22.44 -26.01
CA THR A 306 -2.44 -20.96 -25.92
C THR A 306 -1.04 -20.39 -25.78
N ALA A 307 -0.04 -21.18 -25.37
CA ALA A 307 1.31 -20.70 -25.08
C ALA A 307 2.36 -21.28 -26.03
N VAL A 308 3.14 -20.40 -26.65
CA VAL A 308 4.26 -20.74 -27.53
C VAL A 308 5.55 -20.22 -26.92
N ILE A 309 6.63 -20.97 -27.04
CA ILE A 309 7.95 -20.59 -26.53
C ILE A 309 8.50 -19.46 -27.42
N ALA A 310 8.67 -18.27 -26.84
CA ALA A 310 9.16 -17.09 -27.55
C ALA A 310 10.67 -16.90 -27.41
N ALA A 311 11.21 -17.22 -26.23
CA ALA A 311 12.63 -17.22 -25.94
C ALA A 311 12.88 -18.15 -24.76
N ALA A 312 14.10 -18.66 -24.63
CA ALA A 312 14.51 -19.40 -23.46
C ALA A 312 16.02 -19.30 -23.26
N ASN A 313 16.44 -19.19 -22.00
CA ASN A 313 17.83 -18.94 -21.61
C ASN A 313 18.22 -19.86 -20.46
N VAL A 314 19.41 -20.45 -20.55
CA VAL A 314 19.96 -21.26 -19.47
C VAL A 314 20.71 -20.37 -18.50
N VAL A 315 20.28 -20.33 -17.25
CA VAL A 315 20.89 -19.49 -16.22
C VAL A 315 21.97 -20.30 -15.52
N ARG A 316 23.23 -20.02 -15.86
CA ARG A 316 24.43 -20.58 -15.19
C ARG A 316 24.41 -22.11 -15.08
N GLY A 317 23.76 -22.80 -16.02
CA GLY A 317 23.65 -24.26 -16.04
C GLY A 317 22.79 -24.87 -14.92
N THR A 318 22.03 -24.07 -14.15
CA THR A 318 21.22 -24.58 -13.03
C THR A 318 19.73 -24.61 -13.32
N ARG A 319 19.23 -23.65 -14.10
CA ARG A 319 17.80 -23.53 -14.43
C ARG A 319 17.59 -22.97 -15.83
N THR A 320 16.38 -23.08 -16.36
CA THR A 320 16.02 -22.48 -17.65
C THR A 320 14.89 -21.47 -17.48
N ASP A 321 15.15 -20.22 -17.85
CA ASP A 321 14.16 -19.14 -17.86
C ASP A 321 13.56 -19.05 -19.27
N VAL A 322 12.25 -19.28 -19.39
CA VAL A 322 11.49 -19.38 -20.63
C VAL A 322 10.47 -18.25 -20.70
N LYS A 323 10.50 -17.49 -21.78
CA LYS A 323 9.47 -16.50 -22.11
C LYS A 323 8.46 -17.10 -23.07
N LEU A 324 7.20 -17.05 -22.69
CA LEU A 324 6.07 -17.51 -23.47
C LEU A 324 5.43 -16.35 -24.23
N ARG A 325 4.81 -16.66 -25.37
CA ARG A 325 3.88 -15.78 -26.08
C ARG A 325 2.51 -16.43 -26.04
N THR A 326 1.50 -15.67 -25.68
CA THR A 326 0.11 -16.10 -25.61
C THR A 326 -0.80 -15.00 -26.11
N ASP A 327 -1.99 -15.38 -26.56
CA ASP A 327 -3.02 -14.43 -26.93
C ASP A 327 -3.54 -13.69 -25.70
N ARG A 328 -4.07 -12.49 -25.93
CA ARG A 328 -4.72 -11.68 -24.90
C ARG A 328 -6.15 -11.45 -25.30
N HIS A 329 -7.02 -11.46 -24.30
CA HIS A 329 -8.42 -11.14 -24.48
C HIS A 329 -8.79 -9.97 -23.59
N ASP A 330 -9.64 -9.10 -24.11
CA ASP A 330 -10.16 -7.97 -23.38
C ASP A 330 -11.41 -8.41 -22.60
N ILE A 331 -11.56 -7.90 -21.37
CA ILE A 331 -12.75 -8.02 -20.54
C ILE A 331 -13.43 -6.65 -20.56
N GLN A 332 -14.60 -6.57 -21.20
CA GLN A 332 -15.31 -5.31 -21.43
C GLN A 332 -16.05 -4.80 -20.19
N HIS A 333 -16.55 -5.71 -19.36
CA HIS A 333 -17.32 -5.36 -18.17
C HIS A 333 -16.96 -6.29 -17.02
N VAL A 334 -16.78 -5.70 -15.84
CA VAL A 334 -16.68 -6.40 -14.57
C VAL A 334 -17.76 -5.76 -13.71
N GLU A 335 -18.93 -6.40 -13.58
CA GLU A 335 -19.98 -5.92 -12.69
C GLU A 335 -19.49 -6.11 -11.25
N CYS A 336 -18.94 -5.07 -10.64
CA CYS A 336 -18.74 -5.03 -9.21
C CYS A 336 -20.01 -4.49 -8.56
N GLU A 337 -20.57 -5.18 -7.57
CA GLU A 337 -21.75 -4.72 -6.82
C GLU A 337 -21.56 -3.33 -6.16
N ALA A 338 -20.32 -2.85 -6.06
CA ALA A 338 -19.96 -1.51 -5.58
C ALA A 338 -20.37 -0.36 -6.54
N ASP A 339 -20.67 -0.63 -7.80
CA ASP A 339 -21.15 0.39 -8.75
C ASP A 339 -22.65 0.73 -8.58
N ARG A 340 -23.31 0.19 -7.53
CA ARG A 340 -24.71 0.48 -7.20
C ARG A 340 -24.91 1.66 -6.23
N GLU A 341 -23.83 2.25 -5.69
CA GLU A 341 -23.91 3.35 -4.71
C GLU A 341 -23.01 4.56 -5.07
N MET A 342 -23.07 5.00 -6.33
CA MET A 342 -22.72 6.37 -6.73
C MET A 342 -23.93 7.07 -7.35
#